data_AF-A5DXN1-F1
#
_entry.id   AF-A5DXN1-F1
#
_cell.length_a   1.000
_cell.length_b   1.000
_cell.length_c   1.000
_cell.angle_alpha   90.00
_cell.angle_beta   90.00
_cell.angle_gamma   90.00
#
_symmetry.space_group_name_H-M   'P 1'
#
loop_
_entity.id
_entity.type
_entity.pdbx_description
1 polymer ?
#
loop_
_entity_poly.entity_id
_entity_poly.type
_entity_poly.pdbx_seq_one_letter_code
_entity_poly.pdbx_strand_id
1 'polypeptide(L)'
;MIDDIRNLTSIILANLKNDIIANFVTRVPLLLVLDPESFEPPFTNALDEYLTGKLVSNSSGYNVSTNLANANGFTVFSFHIVTGYLITFLQIVFGALDIIYSLLRLCLSAIFFGIFLSLFVFCFIWLGVTINRRWKLIALIIRNLEFENVC
;
A
#
# COMPACT_ATOMS: atom_id res chain seq x y z
N MET A 1 -7.48 -28.39 0.62
CA MET A 1 -8.31 -27.31 1.19
C MET A 1 -7.56 -26.46 2.20
N ILE A 2 -7.07 -27.00 3.32
CA ILE A 2 -6.31 -26.20 4.31
C ILE A 2 -4.97 -25.71 3.73
N ASP A 3 -4.25 -26.57 3.00
CA ASP A 3 -2.99 -26.18 2.34
C ASP A 3 -3.19 -25.16 1.22
N ASP A 4 -4.33 -25.23 0.53
CA ASP A 4 -4.70 -24.29 -0.53
C ASP A 4 -4.95 -22.89 0.03
N ILE A 5 -5.65 -22.80 1.16
CA ILE A 5 -5.90 -21.54 1.88
C ILE A 5 -4.58 -20.96 2.40
N ARG A 6 -3.69 -21.81 2.95
CA ARG A 6 -2.38 -21.38 3.46
C ARG A 6 -1.47 -20.82 2.36
N ASN A 7 -1.50 -21.41 1.17
CA ASN A 7 -0.70 -20.93 0.04
C ASN A 7 -1.22 -19.57 -0.46
N LEU A 8 -2.54 -19.41 -0.60
CA LEU A 8 -3.13 -18.14 -1.01
C LEU A 8 -2.84 -17.01 0.01
N THR A 9 -2.98 -17.28 1.30
CA THR A 9 -2.68 -16.27 2.33
C THR A 9 -1.21 -15.89 2.36
N SER A 10 -0.29 -16.83 2.10
CA SER A 10 1.14 -16.53 1.98
C SER A 10 1.45 -15.58 0.82
N ILE A 11 0.80 -15.76 -0.33
CA ILE A 11 0.97 -14.88 -1.51
C ILE A 11 0.42 -13.49 -1.21
N ILE A 12 -0.80 -13.40 -0.64
CA ILE A 12 -1.41 -12.13 -0.23
C ILE A 12 -0.48 -11.38 0.73
N LEU A 13 0.08 -12.07 1.73
CA LEU A 13 0.95 -11.45 2.73
C LEU A 13 2.27 -10.97 2.12
N ALA A 14 2.83 -11.70 1.16
CA ALA A 14 4.02 -11.30 0.42
C ALA A 14 3.77 -10.03 -0.41
N ASN A 15 2.65 -9.98 -1.14
CA ASN A 15 2.26 -8.83 -1.94
C ASN A 15 2.01 -7.60 -1.07
N LEU A 16 1.32 -7.77 0.05
CA LEU A 16 1.05 -6.69 1.01
C LEU A 16 2.33 -6.17 1.67
N LYS A 17 3.27 -7.07 2.00
CA LYS A 17 4.60 -6.67 2.51
C LYS A 17 5.38 -5.87 1.47
N ASN A 18 5.42 -6.33 0.23
CA ASN A 18 6.14 -5.65 -0.84
C ASN A 18 5.53 -4.28 -1.11
N ASP A 19 4.20 -4.17 -1.14
CA ASP A 19 3.51 -2.90 -1.30
C ASP A 19 3.83 -1.91 -0.16
N ILE A 20 3.83 -2.38 1.09
CA ILE A 20 4.19 -1.52 2.23
C ILE A 20 5.64 -1.02 2.13
N ILE A 21 6.59 -1.90 1.80
CA ILE A 21 8.01 -1.53 1.68
C ILE A 21 8.20 -0.57 0.50
N ALA A 22 7.58 -0.85 -0.64
CA ALA A 22 7.66 -0.02 -1.83
C ALA A 22 7.11 1.40 -1.58
N ASN A 23 6.07 1.52 -0.75
CA ASN A 23 5.31 2.77 -0.67
C ASN A 23 5.49 3.57 0.62
N PHE A 24 5.91 2.92 1.72
CA PHE A 24 6.19 3.61 2.99
C PHE A 24 7.66 3.68 3.33
N VAL A 25 8.47 2.68 2.93
CA VAL A 25 9.90 2.62 3.29
C VAL A 25 10.76 3.28 2.21
N THR A 26 10.48 2.98 0.94
CA THR A 26 11.32 3.44 -0.18
C THR A 26 10.80 4.70 -0.86
N ARG A 27 9.48 4.92 -0.88
CA ARG A 27 8.85 6.15 -1.39
C ARG A 27 8.33 7.01 -0.23
N VAL A 28 8.41 8.33 -0.38
CA VAL A 28 7.79 9.28 0.57
C VAL A 28 6.27 9.10 0.46
N PRO A 29 5.52 9.04 1.58
CA PRO A 29 4.07 8.78 1.59
C PRO A 29 3.21 9.74 0.73
N LEU A 30 3.78 10.87 0.29
CA LEU A 30 3.17 11.82 -0.65
C LEU A 30 2.97 11.29 -2.07
N LEU A 31 3.74 10.29 -2.52
CA LEU A 31 3.73 9.90 -3.93
C LEU A 31 2.46 9.13 -4.35
N LEU A 32 1.67 8.63 -3.39
CA LEU A 32 0.38 7.98 -3.67
C LEU A 32 -0.64 8.89 -4.34
N VAL A 33 -0.59 10.19 -4.05
CA VAL A 33 -1.51 11.17 -4.65
C VAL A 33 -1.00 11.61 -6.03
N LEU A 34 0.30 11.47 -6.27
CA LEU A 34 0.98 11.97 -7.47
C LEU A 34 1.15 10.89 -8.56
N ASP A 35 1.18 9.62 -8.19
CA ASP A 35 1.42 8.48 -9.09
C ASP A 35 0.43 7.33 -8.82
N PRO A 36 -0.84 7.44 -9.24
CA PRO A 36 -1.84 6.40 -9.05
C PRO A 36 -1.53 5.13 -9.86
N GLU A 37 -0.69 5.22 -10.89
CA GLU A 37 -0.29 4.07 -11.72
C GLU A 37 0.70 3.16 -11.00
N SER A 38 1.34 3.62 -9.92
CA SER A 38 2.21 2.76 -9.09
C SER A 38 1.44 1.85 -8.12
N PHE A 39 0.10 1.83 -8.18
CA PHE A 39 -0.72 0.98 -7.34
C PHE A 39 -0.87 -0.41 -7.98
N GLU A 40 -0.20 -1.39 -7.39
CA GLU A 40 -0.41 -2.80 -7.71
C GLU A 40 -1.39 -3.40 -6.69
N PRO A 41 -2.59 -3.85 -7.11
CA PRO A 41 -3.61 -4.37 -6.19
C PRO A 41 -3.15 -5.69 -5.54
N PRO A 42 -2.86 -5.71 -4.22
CA PRO A 42 -2.22 -6.87 -3.58
C PRO A 42 -3.13 -8.11 -3.56
N PHE A 43 -4.44 -7.92 -3.49
CA PHE A 43 -5.41 -9.01 -3.36
C PHE A 43 -5.78 -9.63 -4.71
N THR A 44 -6.10 -8.80 -5.71
CA THR A 44 -6.40 -9.28 -7.06
C THR A 44 -5.18 -9.90 -7.73
N ASN A 45 -3.98 -9.31 -7.56
CA ASN A 45 -2.74 -9.90 -8.09
C ASN A 45 -2.42 -11.25 -7.43
N ALA A 46 -2.63 -11.37 -6.11
CA ALA A 46 -2.42 -12.64 -5.41
C ALA A 46 -3.40 -13.73 -5.88
N LEU A 47 -4.66 -13.36 -6.17
CA LEU A 47 -5.64 -14.28 -6.73
C LEU A 47 -5.22 -14.75 -8.12
N ASP A 48 -4.77 -13.84 -8.98
CA ASP A 48 -4.33 -14.17 -10.35
C ASP A 48 -3.09 -15.08 -10.35
N GLU A 49 -2.11 -14.79 -9.50
CA GLU A 49 -0.92 -15.63 -9.32
C GLU A 49 -1.29 -17.03 -8.80
N TYR A 50 -2.21 -17.10 -7.83
CA TYR A 50 -2.69 -18.37 -7.30
C TYR A 50 -3.44 -19.20 -8.36
N LEU A 51 -4.33 -18.57 -9.13
CA LEU A 51 -5.08 -19.22 -10.20
C LEU A 51 -4.14 -19.69 -11.31
N THR A 52 -3.20 -18.85 -11.73
CA THR A 52 -2.19 -19.19 -12.74
C THR A 52 -1.30 -20.34 -12.27
N GLY A 53 -0.80 -20.30 -11.03
CA GLY A 53 -0.01 -21.37 -10.44
C GLY A 53 -0.76 -22.70 -10.34
N LYS A 54 -2.06 -22.68 -10.00
CA LYS A 54 -2.94 -23.85 -9.98
C LYS A 54 -3.21 -24.39 -11.39
N LEU A 55 -3.46 -23.52 -12.37
CA LEU A 55 -3.71 -23.91 -13.76
C LEU A 55 -2.47 -24.54 -14.40
N VAL A 56 -1.29 -23.97 -14.18
CA VAL A 56 0.00 -24.50 -14.68
C VAL A 56 0.34 -25.83 -14.00
N SER A 57 0.16 -25.94 -12.68
CA SER A 57 0.41 -27.19 -11.93
C SER A 57 -0.59 -28.31 -12.27
N ASN A 58 -1.83 -27.94 -12.61
CA ASN A 58 -2.79 -28.90 -13.14
C ASN A 58 -2.50 -29.24 -14.61
N SER A 59 -1.92 -28.35 -15.42
CA SER A 59 -1.59 -28.67 -16.82
C SER A 59 -0.42 -29.65 -16.98
N SER A 60 0.49 -29.73 -16.00
CA SER A 60 1.63 -30.66 -16.01
C SER A 60 1.32 -32.05 -15.44
N GLY A 61 0.17 -32.24 -14.80
CA GLY A 61 -0.25 -33.51 -14.18
C GLY A 61 -1.46 -34.18 -14.82
N TYR A 62 -1.99 -33.64 -15.91
CA TYR A 62 -3.34 -33.97 -16.34
C TYR A 62 -3.32 -34.32 -17.82
N ASN A 63 -3.14 -35.63 -18.03
CA ASN A 63 -3.91 -36.39 -19.02
C ASN A 63 -5.43 -36.17 -18.79
N VAL A 64 -5.94 -34.92 -18.86
CA VAL A 64 -7.39 -34.64 -18.84
C VAL A 64 -8.01 -35.25 -20.09
N SER A 65 -7.24 -35.38 -21.17
CA SER A 65 -7.69 -36.00 -22.41
C SER A 65 -8.05 -37.48 -22.29
N THR A 66 -7.57 -38.22 -21.27
CA THR A 66 -7.78 -39.69 -21.22
C THR A 66 -8.83 -40.15 -20.21
N ASN A 67 -9.16 -39.37 -19.18
CA ASN A 67 -10.26 -39.69 -18.24
C ASN A 67 -11.57 -38.91 -18.53
N LEU A 68 -11.56 -37.97 -19.47
CA LEU A 68 -12.72 -37.19 -19.88
C LEU A 68 -13.50 -37.84 -21.04
N ALA A 69 -12.92 -38.82 -21.72
CA ALA A 69 -13.59 -39.58 -22.79
C ALA A 69 -14.78 -40.44 -22.28
N ASN A 70 -14.89 -40.64 -20.96
CA ASN A 70 -15.98 -41.38 -20.30
C ASN A 70 -16.98 -40.49 -19.54
N ALA A 71 -16.77 -39.17 -19.48
CA ALA A 71 -17.70 -38.24 -18.84
C ALA A 71 -18.55 -37.53 -19.90
N ASN A 72 -19.87 -37.71 -19.83
CA ASN A 72 -20.84 -37.05 -20.72
C ASN A 72 -20.47 -35.57 -20.91
N GLY A 73 -20.20 -35.12 -22.14
CA GLY A 73 -19.68 -33.76 -22.42
C GLY A 73 -20.48 -32.60 -21.80
N PHE A 74 -21.74 -32.85 -21.43
CA PHE A 74 -22.59 -31.92 -20.69
C PHE A 74 -22.13 -31.64 -19.24
N THR A 75 -21.61 -32.62 -18.51
CA THR A 75 -21.14 -32.43 -17.13
C THR A 75 -19.83 -31.65 -17.08
N VAL A 76 -18.98 -31.83 -18.10
CA VAL A 76 -17.73 -31.08 -18.28
C VAL A 76 -18.02 -29.62 -18.59
N PHE A 77 -18.96 -29.35 -19.48
CA PHE A 77 -19.36 -27.99 -19.84
C PHE A 77 -20.01 -27.26 -18.65
N SER A 78 -20.88 -27.93 -17.91
CA SER A 78 -21.50 -27.38 -16.71
C SER A 78 -20.47 -27.08 -15.60
N PHE A 79 -19.44 -27.93 -15.45
CA PHE A 79 -18.37 -27.70 -14.50
C PHE A 79 -17.56 -26.44 -14.85
N HIS A 80 -17.19 -26.26 -16.13
CA HIS A 80 -16.47 -25.07 -16.58
C HIS A 80 -17.25 -23.77 -16.37
N ILE A 81 -18.57 -23.78 -16.65
CA ILE A 81 -19.43 -22.62 -16.42
C ILE A 81 -19.50 -22.25 -14.93
N VAL A 82 -19.73 -23.23 -14.06
CA VAL A 82 -19.82 -23.00 -12.61
C VAL A 82 -18.48 -22.50 -12.04
N THR A 83 -17.36 -23.08 -12.47
CA THR A 83 -16.03 -22.60 -12.06
C THR A 83 -15.72 -21.19 -12.55
N GLY A 84 -16.17 -20.82 -13.76
CA GLY A 84 -15.98 -19.48 -14.31
C GLY A 84 -16.70 -18.42 -13.48
N TYR A 85 -17.99 -18.62 -13.17
CA TYR A 85 -18.74 -17.70 -12.33
C TYR A 85 -18.17 -17.57 -10.92
N LEU A 86 -17.66 -18.66 -10.34
CA LEU A 86 -17.00 -18.64 -9.03
C LEU A 86 -15.72 -17.78 -9.05
N ILE A 87 -14.89 -17.92 -10.09
CA ILE A 87 -13.67 -17.12 -10.25
C ILE A 87 -14.02 -15.64 -10.40
N THR A 88 -15.01 -15.29 -11.22
CA THR A 88 -15.46 -13.90 -11.37
C THR A 88 -15.99 -13.33 -10.06
N PHE A 89 -16.74 -14.12 -9.28
CA PHE A 89 -17.20 -13.70 -7.95
C PHE A 89 -16.03 -13.44 -7.01
N LEU A 90 -15.02 -14.34 -6.97
CA LEU A 90 -13.82 -14.12 -6.18
C LEU A 90 -13.08 -12.84 -6.60
N GLN A 91 -12.92 -12.60 -7.90
CA GLN A 91 -12.28 -11.37 -8.41
C GLN A 91 -13.00 -10.11 -7.93
N ILE A 92 -14.34 -10.10 -7.93
CA ILE A 92 -15.12 -8.97 -7.42
C ILE A 92 -14.87 -8.76 -5.92
N VAL A 93 -14.85 -9.84 -5.12
CA VAL A 93 -14.60 -9.77 -3.67
C VAL A 93 -13.19 -9.27 -3.36
N PHE A 94 -12.17 -9.79 -4.04
CA PHE A 94 -10.78 -9.37 -3.85
C PHE A 94 -10.55 -7.94 -4.37
N GLY A 95 -11.20 -7.54 -5.46
CA GLY A 95 -11.18 -6.15 -5.93
C GLY A 95 -11.81 -5.17 -4.94
N ALA A 96 -12.89 -5.56 -4.25
CA ALA A 96 -13.45 -4.77 -3.16
C ALA A 96 -12.48 -4.63 -1.97
N LEU A 97 -11.73 -5.70 -1.65
CA LEU A 97 -10.68 -5.65 -0.63
C LEU A 97 -9.52 -4.72 -1.03
N ASP A 98 -9.13 -4.70 -2.30
CA ASP A 98 -8.12 -3.77 -2.81
C ASP A 98 -8.55 -2.30 -2.64
N ILE A 99 -9.83 -1.98 -2.87
CA ILE A 99 -10.37 -0.62 -2.65
C ILE A 99 -10.30 -0.24 -1.17
N ILE A 100 -10.73 -1.13 -0.28
CA ILE A 100 -10.68 -0.89 1.17
C ILE A 100 -9.23 -0.69 1.63
N TYR A 101 -8.31 -1.51 1.11
CA TYR A 101 -6.88 -1.40 1.40
C TYR A 101 -6.30 -0.07 0.93
N SER A 102 -6.63 0.36 -0.29
CA SER A 102 -6.22 1.66 -0.83
C SER A 102 -6.73 2.83 0.04
N LEU A 103 -7.98 2.76 0.50
CA LEU A 103 -8.54 3.76 1.42
C LEU A 103 -7.79 3.81 2.76
N LEU A 104 -7.52 2.65 3.35
CA LEU A 104 -6.75 2.54 4.60
C LEU A 104 -5.35 3.15 4.43
N ARG A 105 -4.69 2.82 3.32
CA ARG A 105 -3.36 3.32 2.98
C ARG A 105 -3.34 4.84 2.80
N LEU A 106 -4.36 5.41 2.16
CA LEU A 106 -4.50 6.86 2.01
C LEU A 106 -4.72 7.56 3.36
N CYS A 107 -5.55 6.99 4.24
CA CYS A 107 -5.78 7.51 5.59
C CYS A 107 -4.47 7.54 6.41
N LEU A 108 -3.69 6.46 6.37
CA LEU A 108 -2.38 6.41 7.02
C LEU A 108 -1.43 7.49 6.50
N SER A 109 -1.33 7.65 5.17
CA SER A 109 -0.48 8.68 4.56
C SER A 109 -0.88 10.10 5.02
N ALA A 110 -2.18 10.40 5.05
CA ALA A 110 -2.68 11.71 5.49
C ALA A 110 -2.31 12.01 6.95
N ILE A 111 -2.38 11.02 7.84
CA ILE A 111 -1.99 11.17 9.26
C ILE A 111 -0.49 11.50 9.36
N PHE A 112 0.37 10.75 8.68
CA PHE A 112 1.82 11.01 8.70
C PHE A 112 2.16 12.40 8.16
N PHE A 113 1.53 12.82 7.06
CA PHE A 113 1.73 14.15 6.52
C PHE A 113 1.27 15.25 7.49
N GLY A 114 0.12 15.08 8.13
CA GLY A 114 -0.40 16.02 9.13
C GLY A 114 0.55 16.19 10.32
N ILE A 115 1.09 15.09 10.85
CA ILE A 115 2.09 15.12 11.93
C ILE A 115 3.34 15.88 11.48
N PHE A 116 3.88 15.56 10.30
CA PHE A 116 5.07 16.23 9.77
C PHE A 116 4.85 17.74 9.59
N LEU A 117 3.72 18.15 9.02
CA LEU A 117 3.37 19.55 8.82
C LEU A 117 3.22 20.29 10.16
N SER A 118 2.56 19.67 11.15
CA SER A 118 2.38 20.28 12.47
C SER A 118 3.71 20.52 13.20
N LEU A 119 4.64 19.55 13.15
CA LEU A 119 5.98 19.69 13.71
C LEU A 119 6.76 20.79 13.00
N PHE A 120 6.65 20.85 11.67
CA PHE A 120 7.30 21.89 10.87
C PHE A 120 6.82 23.29 11.27
N VAL A 121 5.50 23.50 11.32
CA VAL A 121 4.90 24.79 11.74
C VAL A 121 5.31 25.14 13.17
N PHE A 122 5.28 24.16 14.09
CA PHE A 122 5.72 24.37 15.47
C PHE A 122 7.18 24.84 15.54
N CYS A 123 8.08 24.19 14.81
CA CYS A 123 9.50 24.57 14.75
C CYS A 123 9.69 25.98 14.20
N PHE A 124 8.97 26.37 13.15
CA PHE A 124 9.05 27.73 12.58
C PHE A 124 8.57 28.80 13.56
N ILE A 125 7.44 28.57 14.23
CA ILE A 125 6.91 29.48 15.25
C ILE A 125 7.91 29.60 16.41
N TRP A 126 8.42 28.46 16.90
CA TRP A 126 9.40 28.41 17.99
C TRP A 126 10.68 29.17 17.65
N LEU A 127 11.24 28.94 16.46
CA LEU A 127 12.43 29.64 15.97
C LEU A 127 12.16 31.14 15.82
N GLY A 128 11.03 31.53 15.23
CA GLY A 128 10.64 32.93 15.09
C GLY A 128 10.55 33.66 16.43
N VAL A 129 9.91 33.04 17.43
CA VAL A 129 9.82 33.60 18.79
C VAL A 129 11.19 33.69 19.45
N THR A 130 12.01 32.65 19.32
CA THR A 130 13.36 32.60 19.92
C THR A 130 14.26 33.66 19.33
N ILE A 131 14.28 33.78 18.00
CA ILE A 131 15.04 34.80 17.27
C ILE A 131 14.59 36.20 17.71
N ASN A 132 13.29 36.49 17.68
CA ASN A 132 12.76 37.79 18.11
C ASN A 132 13.12 38.14 19.56
N ARG A 133 13.10 37.15 20.46
CA ARG A 133 13.47 37.37 21.87
C ARG A 133 14.96 37.63 22.05
N ARG A 134 15.82 36.96 21.27
CA ARG A 134 17.28 37.12 21.34
C ARG A 134 17.75 38.40 20.64
N TRP A 135 17.10 38.86 19.57
CA TRP A 135 17.40 40.14 18.92
C TRP A 135 17.23 41.34 19.86
N LYS A 136 16.22 41.33 20.74
CA LYS A 136 16.04 42.38 21.76
C LYS A 136 17.24 42.47 22.69
N LEU A 137 17.86 41.33 23.02
CA LEU A 137 19.02 41.26 23.90
C LEU A 137 20.27 41.82 23.21
N ILE A 138 20.47 41.48 21.93
CA ILE A 138 21.57 42.00 21.10
C ILE A 138 21.43 43.53 20.94
N ALA A 139 20.24 44.03 20.63
CA ALA A 139 19.98 45.47 20.50
C ALA A 139 20.27 46.23 21.80
N LEU A 140 19.99 45.62 22.96
CA LEU A 140 20.24 46.23 24.27
C LEU A 140 21.74 46.25 24.60
N ILE A 141 22.49 45.20 24.24
CA ILE A 141 23.95 45.16 24.39
C ILE A 141 24.63 46.21 23.50
N ILE A 142 24.22 46.32 22.23
CA ILE A 142 24.76 47.33 21.29
C ILE A 142 24.53 48.73 21.85
N ARG A 143 23.29 49.01 22.30
CA ARG A 143 22.95 50.30 22.91
C ARG A 143 23.83 50.60 24.12
N ASN A 144 24.04 49.64 25.02
CA ASN A 144 24.87 49.85 26.22
C ASN A 144 26.35 50.11 25.87
N LEU A 145 26.91 49.38 24.90
CA LEU A 145 28.28 49.61 24.41
C LEU A 145 28.44 51.00 23.77
N GLU A 146 27.41 51.50 23.10
CA GLU A 146 27.41 52.82 22.47
C GLU A 146 27.45 53.96 23.51
N PHE A 147 26.78 53.78 24.66
CA PHE A 147 26.82 54.76 25.76
C PHE A 147 28.10 54.69 26.61
N GLU A 148 28.75 53.53 26.69
CA GLU A 148 30.00 53.36 27.46
C GLU A 148 31.21 53.98 26.73
N ASN A 149 31.20 54.02 25.40
CA ASN A 149 32.26 54.63 24.58
C ASN A 149 32.19 56.17 24.47
N VAL A 150 31.20 56.82 25.08
CA VAL A 150 30.97 58.28 25.01
C VAL A 150 31.36 59.00 26.33
N CYS A 151 31.72 58.26 27.38
CA CYS A 151 32.30 58.79 28.63
C CYS A 151 33.82 58.66 28.64
#